data_AF-A0A9D7CAT0-F1
#
_entry.id   AF-A0A9D7CAT0-F1
#
_cell.length_a   1.000
_cell.length_b   1.000
_cell.length_c   1.000
_cell.angle_alpha   90.00
_cell.angle_beta   90.00
_cell.angle_gamma   90.00
#
_symmetry.space_group_name_H-M   'P 1'
#
loop_
_entity.id
_entity.type
_entity.pdbx_description
1 polymer ?
#
loop_
_entity_poly.entity_id
_entity_poly.type
_entity_poly.pdbx_seq_one_letter_code
_entity_poly.pdbx_strand_id
1 'polypeptide(L)'
;MAQGIDREAFTNDEFAHFQTRLRENLAALRLVLARPGFGEGATTLGAELELCIVDEGGRAKGVNLEILSQHLDPQLTLELNKFNLEYNLTPVAAKGMPFTALEQELTRALAAINVTARGFDARVISVGILPTLTPDDVSRSALTDFPRYRALSNGLRRARSTPFPIRIDGADPLQMAGDDITIEGANTSFQVHLRVSPREFAATYNAVQLATPIVLAISGNSPVFCEHRLWEETRVALFKQALDVRDLVENFWRPPARVSFGHGWVRESAYELFAESAALFQPIFPLATDEDSVAVAAGGGSPKLQELRVQQGTVWRWNRAVYDPHDAGHLRIEMRALPAGPTPIDMAANAAFLVGLTIAIREEVDRILPAFPFEYAEWNFYRAAQHGLDARLLWPAEVAPSPMPVSARALIARFLPEAARGLESLGVDPAEVRRLLAVIEGRVENGQTGARWQRAALDGCPADLPRREALGCMMEGYIERSLTGRPVHEWTSWPE
;
A
#
# COMPACT_ATOMS: atom_id res chain seq x y z
N MET A 1 13.14 -1.67 -5.01
CA MET A 1 14.28 -1.32 -4.13
C MET A 1 14.78 0.10 -4.36
N ALA A 2 14.77 0.91 -3.31
CA ALA A 2 15.32 2.26 -3.35
C ALA A 2 16.78 2.27 -2.90
N GLN A 3 17.59 3.03 -3.65
CA GLN A 3 19.05 3.04 -3.55
C GLN A 3 19.54 3.63 -2.21
N GLY A 4 20.73 3.18 -1.79
CA GLY A 4 21.43 3.76 -0.65
C GLY A 4 21.72 5.24 -0.89
N ILE A 5 21.37 6.08 0.08
CA ILE A 5 21.64 7.52 0.05
C ILE A 5 22.71 7.78 1.10
N ASP A 6 23.96 8.07 0.74
CA ASP A 6 25.04 8.25 1.73
C ASP A 6 25.15 9.70 2.27
N ARG A 7 24.21 10.59 1.91
CA ARG A 7 24.25 12.03 2.26
C ARG A 7 22.91 12.53 2.82
N GLU A 8 22.98 13.40 3.82
CA GLU A 8 21.81 13.90 4.56
C GLU A 8 21.47 15.38 4.32
N ALA A 9 22.36 16.12 3.65
CA ALA A 9 22.22 17.56 3.39
C ALA A 9 22.51 17.90 1.92
N PHE A 10 21.68 18.81 1.38
CA PHE A 10 21.69 19.21 -0.02
C PHE A 10 21.55 20.73 -0.18
N THR A 11 22.17 21.29 -1.22
CA THR A 11 22.17 22.73 -1.53
C THR A 11 21.01 23.12 -2.44
N ASN A 12 20.68 24.42 -2.49
CA ASN A 12 19.66 24.94 -3.40
C ASN A 12 20.01 24.71 -4.89
N ASP A 13 21.31 24.74 -5.23
CA ASP A 13 21.78 24.47 -6.59
C ASP A 13 21.54 23.00 -6.98
N GLU A 14 21.74 22.06 -6.05
CA GLU A 14 21.40 20.65 -6.27
C GLU A 14 19.89 20.48 -6.54
N PHE A 15 19.02 21.18 -5.82
CA PHE A 15 17.58 21.18 -6.10
C PHE A 15 17.23 21.77 -7.47
N ALA A 16 17.82 22.91 -7.85
CA ALA A 16 17.58 23.53 -9.15
C ALA A 16 18.07 22.62 -10.31
N HIS A 17 19.22 21.97 -10.12
CA HIS A 17 19.74 20.98 -11.05
C HIS A 17 18.78 19.79 -11.17
N PHE A 18 18.36 19.17 -10.06
CA PHE A 18 17.42 18.05 -10.06
C PHE A 18 16.09 18.39 -10.76
N GLN A 19 15.55 19.60 -10.58
CA GLN A 19 14.35 20.02 -11.31
C GLN A 19 14.56 20.10 -12.82
N THR A 20 15.75 20.49 -13.28
CA THR A 20 16.10 20.49 -14.71
C THR A 20 16.16 19.06 -15.22
N ARG A 21 16.84 18.17 -14.50
CA ARG A 21 16.93 16.73 -14.79
C ARG A 21 15.57 16.04 -14.81
N LEU A 22 14.64 16.43 -13.94
CA LEU A 22 13.26 15.94 -13.97
C LEU A 22 12.55 16.25 -15.30
N ARG A 23 12.73 17.46 -15.85
CA ARG A 23 12.12 17.83 -17.15
C ARG A 23 12.74 17.02 -18.28
N GLU A 24 14.04 16.79 -18.24
CA GLU A 24 14.75 15.94 -19.21
C GLU A 24 14.28 14.49 -19.14
N ASN A 25 14.11 13.93 -17.93
CA ASN A 25 13.55 12.59 -17.73
C ASN A 25 12.12 12.48 -18.24
N LEU A 26 11.29 13.52 -18.07
CA LEU A 26 9.95 13.53 -18.66
C LEU A 26 9.99 13.55 -20.19
N ALA A 27 10.91 14.30 -20.79
CA ALA A 27 11.09 14.30 -22.24
C ALA A 27 11.54 12.92 -22.75
N ALA A 28 12.49 12.30 -22.06
CA ALA A 28 12.94 10.94 -22.34
C ALA A 28 11.80 9.91 -22.18
N LEU A 29 11.00 10.01 -21.12
CA LEU A 29 9.85 9.13 -20.91
C LEU A 29 8.84 9.23 -22.06
N ARG A 30 8.57 10.43 -22.59
CA ARG A 30 7.69 10.57 -23.77
C ARG A 30 8.24 9.81 -24.97
N LEU A 31 9.54 9.89 -25.24
CA LEU A 31 10.19 9.16 -26.34
C LEU A 31 10.09 7.64 -26.13
N VAL A 32 10.30 7.17 -24.90
CA VAL A 32 10.20 5.75 -24.54
C VAL A 32 8.77 5.24 -24.73
N LEU A 33 7.77 5.95 -24.21
CA LEU A 33 6.36 5.56 -24.30
C LEU A 33 5.81 5.61 -25.72
N ALA A 34 6.34 6.49 -26.58
CA ALA A 34 5.95 6.57 -27.99
C ALA A 34 6.58 5.48 -28.87
N ARG A 35 7.54 4.70 -28.33
CA ARG A 35 8.26 3.67 -29.10
C ARG A 35 7.37 2.45 -29.32
N PRO A 36 7.18 2.01 -30.58
CA PRO A 36 6.46 0.77 -30.87
C PRO A 36 7.07 -0.43 -30.14
N GLY A 37 6.24 -1.27 -29.54
CA GLY A 37 6.69 -2.47 -28.81
C GLY A 37 7.25 -2.23 -27.41
N PHE A 38 7.42 -0.97 -26.97
CA PHE A 38 7.89 -0.71 -25.60
C PHE A 38 6.92 -1.29 -24.56
N GLY A 39 7.45 -1.95 -23.54
CA GLY A 39 6.68 -2.50 -22.43
C GLY A 39 5.70 -3.63 -22.81
N GLU A 40 5.63 -4.04 -24.08
CA GLU A 40 4.85 -5.20 -24.51
C GLU A 40 5.47 -6.50 -23.96
N GLY A 41 4.62 -7.46 -23.62
CA GLY A 41 5.05 -8.72 -23.04
C GLY A 41 3.96 -9.37 -22.20
N ALA A 42 4.26 -10.54 -21.65
CA ALA A 42 3.35 -11.24 -20.75
C ALA A 42 3.09 -10.41 -19.48
N THR A 43 1.84 -10.42 -19.03
CA THR A 43 1.46 -9.86 -17.72
C THR A 43 2.15 -10.66 -16.61
N THR A 44 2.80 -9.94 -15.70
CA THR A 44 3.39 -10.49 -14.49
C THR A 44 2.79 -9.81 -13.26
N LEU A 45 2.81 -10.53 -12.16
CA LEU A 45 2.46 -10.06 -10.83
C LEU A 45 3.70 -10.04 -9.96
N GLY A 46 3.79 -9.07 -9.05
CA GLY A 46 4.76 -9.05 -7.97
C GLY A 46 4.09 -8.52 -6.71
N ALA A 47 4.74 -8.65 -5.57
CA ALA A 47 4.24 -8.05 -4.34
C ALA A 47 5.36 -7.64 -3.39
N GLU A 48 5.04 -6.70 -2.50
CA GLU A 48 5.89 -6.25 -1.42
C GLU A 48 5.08 -6.38 -0.12
N LEU A 49 5.68 -6.94 0.94
CA LEU A 49 5.03 -7.09 2.25
C LEU A 49 5.85 -6.37 3.32
N GLU A 50 5.24 -5.39 3.97
CA GLU A 50 5.78 -4.76 5.17
C GLU A 50 5.36 -5.56 6.41
N LEU A 51 6.29 -5.67 7.37
CA LEU A 51 6.18 -6.53 8.55
C LEU A 51 6.43 -5.74 9.82
N CYS A 52 5.87 -6.22 10.94
CA CYS A 52 6.17 -5.72 12.28
C CYS A 52 7.00 -6.74 13.07
N ILE A 53 7.94 -6.25 13.86
CA ILE A 53 8.75 -7.02 14.80
C ILE A 53 8.21 -6.77 16.20
N VAL A 54 7.90 -7.84 16.94
CA VAL A 54 7.34 -7.78 18.29
C VAL A 54 8.12 -8.61 19.31
N ASP A 55 8.07 -8.23 20.58
CA ASP A 55 8.56 -9.02 21.72
C ASP A 55 7.59 -10.16 22.09
N GLU A 56 7.86 -10.87 23.19
CA GLU A 56 6.98 -11.94 23.73
C GLU A 56 5.60 -11.45 24.17
N GLY A 57 5.47 -10.16 24.53
CA GLY A 57 4.19 -9.54 24.90
C GLY A 57 3.47 -8.88 23.74
N GLY A 58 3.92 -9.12 22.50
CA GLY A 58 3.33 -8.55 21.30
C GLY A 58 3.58 -7.05 21.13
N ARG A 59 4.55 -6.46 21.85
CA ARG A 59 4.91 -5.03 21.78
C ARG A 59 5.99 -4.80 20.74
N ALA A 60 6.05 -3.60 20.16
CA ALA A 60 7.04 -3.25 19.15
C ALA A 60 8.48 -3.49 19.66
N LYS A 61 9.32 -4.12 18.83
CA LYS A 61 10.70 -4.41 19.18
C LYS A 61 11.66 -3.98 18.08
N GLY A 62 12.49 -2.98 18.39
CA GLY A 62 13.40 -2.35 17.44
C GLY A 62 14.68 -3.13 17.20
N VAL A 63 14.62 -4.22 16.44
CA VAL A 63 15.78 -5.09 16.12
C VAL A 63 15.90 -5.43 14.62
N ASN A 64 15.41 -4.56 13.73
CA ASN A 64 15.40 -4.82 12.29
C ASN A 64 16.81 -4.96 11.68
N LEU A 65 17.77 -4.14 12.11
CA LEU A 65 19.15 -4.18 11.65
C LEU A 65 19.82 -5.51 12.04
N GLU A 66 19.59 -5.95 13.28
CA GLU A 66 20.11 -7.20 13.80
C GLU A 66 19.55 -8.39 13.02
N ILE A 67 18.23 -8.43 12.80
CA ILE A 67 17.60 -9.47 11.98
C ILE A 67 18.17 -9.45 10.56
N LEU A 68 18.22 -8.28 9.90
CA LEU A 68 18.71 -8.18 8.52
C LEU A 68 20.18 -8.61 8.39
N SER A 69 21.01 -8.29 9.39
CA SER A 69 22.43 -8.67 9.39
C SER A 69 22.66 -10.18 9.48
N GLN A 70 21.71 -10.93 10.05
CA GLN A 70 21.78 -12.39 10.17
C GLN A 70 20.97 -13.12 9.09
N HIS A 71 19.87 -12.53 8.63
CA HIS A 71 18.99 -13.10 7.61
C HIS A 71 19.45 -12.67 6.21
N LEU A 72 20.39 -13.41 5.64
CA LEU A 72 21.02 -13.10 4.34
C LEU A 72 20.15 -13.42 3.12
N ASP A 73 18.89 -12.96 3.13
CA ASP A 73 17.98 -13.00 1.98
C ASP A 73 17.96 -11.62 1.29
N PRO A 74 18.34 -11.50 0.01
CA PRO A 74 18.32 -10.22 -0.71
C PRO A 74 16.91 -9.64 -0.92
N GLN A 75 15.85 -10.42 -0.68
CA GLN A 75 14.47 -9.94 -0.74
C GLN A 75 14.04 -9.19 0.52
N LEU A 76 14.75 -9.37 1.64
CA LEU A 76 14.47 -8.69 2.90
C LEU A 76 15.22 -7.35 2.95
N THR A 77 14.49 -6.28 3.25
CA THR A 77 15.05 -4.93 3.40
C THR A 77 14.54 -4.27 4.68
N LEU A 78 15.21 -3.19 5.08
CA LEU A 78 14.76 -2.34 6.18
C LEU A 78 13.54 -1.50 5.77
N GLU A 79 12.82 -1.03 6.78
CA GLU A 79 11.81 0.02 6.66
C GLU A 79 12.10 1.22 7.58
N LEU A 80 11.27 2.26 7.49
CA LEU A 80 11.46 3.54 8.18
C LEU A 80 11.73 3.39 9.69
N ASN A 81 10.98 2.51 10.37
CA ASN A 81 11.14 2.29 11.81
C ASN A 81 11.90 1.00 12.12
N LYS A 82 12.60 1.02 13.26
CA LYS A 82 13.44 -0.07 13.78
C LYS A 82 12.70 -1.39 14.02
N PHE A 83 11.37 -1.32 14.14
CA PHE A 83 10.50 -2.49 14.32
C PHE A 83 9.83 -2.94 13.02
N ASN A 84 10.22 -2.41 11.85
CA ASN A 84 9.70 -2.82 10.56
C ASN A 84 10.76 -3.42 9.64
N LEU A 85 10.28 -4.32 8.79
CA LEU A 85 11.00 -4.93 7.68
C LEU A 85 10.09 -4.90 6.43
N GLU A 86 10.67 -4.97 5.25
CA GLU A 86 9.95 -5.17 3.98
C GLU A 86 10.49 -6.42 3.29
N TYR A 87 9.60 -7.25 2.75
CA TYR A 87 9.94 -8.42 1.95
C TYR A 87 9.44 -8.22 0.51
N ASN A 88 10.36 -8.25 -0.45
CA ASN A 88 10.10 -8.04 -1.88
C ASN A 88 9.97 -9.40 -2.59
N LEU A 89 8.75 -9.83 -2.91
CA LEU A 89 8.49 -11.16 -3.47
C LEU A 89 8.98 -11.27 -4.92
N THR A 90 9.31 -12.50 -5.31
CA THR A 90 9.69 -12.83 -6.69
C THR A 90 8.53 -12.56 -7.66
N PRO A 91 8.74 -11.81 -8.76
CA PRO A 91 7.72 -11.65 -9.78
C PRO A 91 7.34 -12.99 -10.45
N VAL A 92 6.04 -13.21 -10.65
CA VAL A 92 5.47 -14.41 -11.26
C VAL A 92 4.67 -14.07 -12.51
N ALA A 93 4.52 -15.03 -13.43
CA ALA A 93 3.60 -14.87 -14.55
C ALA A 93 2.16 -14.81 -14.04
N ALA A 94 1.31 -13.92 -14.57
CA ALA A 94 -0.09 -13.84 -14.17
C ALA A 94 -0.92 -15.07 -14.62
N LYS A 95 -0.42 -15.83 -15.59
CA LYS A 95 -1.02 -17.08 -16.06
C LYS A 95 -0.60 -18.26 -15.19
N GLY A 96 -1.51 -19.21 -14.95
CA GLY A 96 -1.25 -20.41 -14.14
C GLY A 96 -1.68 -20.20 -12.69
N MET A 97 -0.78 -20.39 -11.73
CA MET A 97 -1.09 -20.28 -10.30
C MET A 97 -0.29 -19.16 -9.60
N PRO A 98 -0.37 -17.89 -10.06
CA PRO A 98 0.43 -16.80 -9.50
C PRO A 98 0.17 -16.58 -8.01
N PHE A 99 -1.07 -16.61 -7.56
CA PHE A 99 -1.40 -16.20 -6.19
C PHE A 99 -0.99 -17.27 -5.18
N THR A 100 -1.06 -18.55 -5.56
CA THR A 100 -0.53 -19.67 -4.78
C THR A 100 1.00 -19.59 -4.71
N ALA A 101 1.67 -19.19 -5.79
CA ALA A 101 3.12 -18.99 -5.76
C ALA A 101 3.50 -17.87 -4.75
N LEU A 102 2.81 -16.72 -4.80
CA LEU A 102 3.00 -15.62 -3.86
C LEU A 102 2.67 -16.05 -2.41
N GLU A 103 1.54 -16.73 -2.19
CA GLU A 103 1.13 -17.26 -0.88
C GLU A 103 2.21 -18.17 -0.28
N GLN A 104 2.71 -19.12 -1.07
CA GLN A 104 3.73 -20.06 -0.60
C GLN A 104 5.08 -19.39 -0.33
N GLU A 105 5.47 -18.40 -1.13
CA GLU A 105 6.67 -17.60 -0.88
C GLU A 105 6.55 -16.82 0.43
N LEU A 106 5.42 -16.15 0.66
CA LEU A 106 5.10 -15.48 1.92
C LEU A 106 5.18 -16.42 3.12
N THR A 107 4.54 -17.60 3.04
CA THR A 107 4.58 -18.59 4.12
C THR A 107 6.00 -19.01 4.45
N ARG A 108 6.83 -19.30 3.42
CA ARG A 108 8.24 -19.69 3.63
C ARG A 108 9.07 -18.54 4.20
N ALA A 109 8.93 -17.33 3.65
CA ALA A 109 9.65 -16.15 4.09
C ALA A 109 9.34 -15.82 5.56
N LEU A 110 8.06 -15.73 5.93
CA LEU A 110 7.63 -15.49 7.30
C LEU A 110 8.18 -16.54 8.28
N ALA A 111 8.14 -17.82 7.91
CA ALA A 111 8.69 -18.89 8.73
C ALA A 111 10.22 -18.75 8.89
N ALA A 112 10.96 -18.47 7.81
CA ALA A 112 12.41 -18.32 7.82
C ALA A 112 12.87 -17.08 8.61
N ILE A 113 12.20 -15.94 8.42
CA ILE A 113 12.48 -14.70 9.17
C ILE A 113 12.22 -14.92 10.66
N ASN A 114 11.13 -15.61 11.03
CA ASN A 114 10.85 -15.93 12.43
C ASN A 114 11.86 -16.89 13.06
N VAL A 115 12.51 -17.78 12.28
CA VAL A 115 13.64 -18.59 12.78
C VAL A 115 14.79 -17.68 13.20
N THR A 116 15.14 -16.67 12.40
CA THR A 116 16.17 -15.69 12.74
C THR A 116 15.76 -14.80 13.91
N ALA A 117 14.54 -14.26 13.89
CA ALA A 117 14.03 -13.34 14.91
C ALA A 117 14.04 -13.92 16.33
N ARG A 118 13.84 -15.25 16.47
CA ARG A 118 13.95 -15.95 17.75
C ARG A 118 15.30 -15.77 18.44
N GLY A 119 16.39 -15.61 17.69
CA GLY A 119 17.72 -15.33 18.26
C GLY A 119 17.83 -13.98 18.97
N PHE A 120 16.83 -13.12 18.80
CA PHE A 120 16.74 -11.79 19.40
C PHE A 120 15.52 -11.64 20.31
N ASP A 121 14.93 -12.74 20.79
CA ASP A 121 13.67 -12.76 21.55
C ASP A 121 12.55 -11.96 20.86
N ALA A 122 12.45 -12.12 19.54
CA ALA A 122 11.52 -11.39 18.70
C ALA A 122 10.70 -12.33 17.81
N ARG A 123 9.53 -11.86 17.40
CA ARG A 123 8.64 -12.49 16.42
C ARG A 123 8.32 -11.49 15.32
N VAL A 124 8.16 -11.98 14.10
CA VAL A 124 7.81 -11.17 12.93
C VAL A 124 6.40 -11.52 12.47
N ILE A 125 5.56 -10.51 12.33
CA ILE A 125 4.12 -10.65 12.12
C ILE A 125 3.63 -9.73 10.99
N SER A 126 2.54 -10.12 10.34
CA SER A 126 1.85 -9.32 9.33
C SER A 126 0.54 -8.74 9.90
N VAL A 127 0.49 -7.42 10.09
CA VAL A 127 -0.68 -6.71 10.63
C VAL A 127 -0.66 -5.24 10.20
N GLY A 128 -1.77 -4.70 9.68
CA GLY A 128 -1.79 -3.37 9.08
C GLY A 128 -1.30 -2.24 10.01
N ILE A 129 -1.79 -2.18 11.24
CA ILE A 129 -1.19 -1.39 12.32
C ILE A 129 -1.03 -2.30 13.51
N LEU A 130 0.16 -2.30 14.13
CA LEU A 130 0.40 -3.04 15.37
C LEU A 130 -0.45 -2.42 16.51
N PRO A 131 -1.47 -3.13 17.04
CA PRO A 131 -2.44 -2.56 18.00
C PRO A 131 -1.83 -2.15 19.34
N THR A 132 -0.69 -2.75 19.71
CA THR A 132 0.04 -2.52 20.96
C THR A 132 0.99 -1.33 20.91
N LEU A 133 1.10 -0.63 19.77
CA LEU A 133 1.91 0.58 19.66
C LEU A 133 1.45 1.64 20.65
N THR A 134 2.43 2.31 21.24
CA THR A 134 2.25 3.49 22.09
C THR A 134 2.85 4.73 21.40
N PRO A 135 2.54 5.95 21.88
CA PRO A 135 3.16 7.16 21.35
C PRO A 135 4.69 7.16 21.40
N ASP A 136 5.28 6.49 22.40
CA ASP A 136 6.74 6.39 22.55
C ASP A 136 7.37 5.52 21.45
N ASP A 137 6.68 4.45 21.03
CA ASP A 137 7.13 3.52 19.99
C ASP A 137 7.21 4.17 18.61
N VAL A 138 6.45 5.23 18.36
CA VAL A 138 6.43 5.98 17.09
C VAL A 138 7.10 7.34 17.18
N SER A 139 7.84 7.59 18.26
CA SER A 139 8.65 8.79 18.44
C SER A 139 9.91 8.76 17.56
N ARG A 140 10.68 9.86 17.55
CA ARG A 140 11.91 9.97 16.76
C ARG A 140 12.95 8.86 17.05
N SER A 141 12.91 8.25 18.23
CA SER A 141 13.82 7.15 18.60
C SER A 141 13.58 5.88 17.77
N ALA A 142 12.41 5.77 17.16
CA ALA A 142 11.99 4.64 16.34
C ALA A 142 12.64 4.63 14.96
N LEU A 143 13.19 5.75 14.49
CA LEU A 143 13.78 5.86 13.15
C LEU A 143 14.91 4.85 12.96
N THR A 144 14.82 4.00 11.94
CA THR A 144 15.90 3.11 11.54
C THR A 144 17.15 3.92 11.25
N ASP A 145 18.29 3.53 11.84
CA ASP A 145 19.54 4.27 11.74
C ASP A 145 20.24 4.04 10.40
N PHE A 146 19.60 4.48 9.32
CA PHE A 146 20.10 4.37 7.96
C PHE A 146 20.09 5.76 7.28
N PRO A 147 21.18 6.16 6.60
CA PRO A 147 21.32 7.48 5.98
C PRO A 147 20.12 7.96 5.15
N ARG A 148 19.50 7.06 4.37
CA ARG A 148 18.31 7.37 3.56
C ARG A 148 17.11 7.83 4.38
N TYR A 149 16.83 7.18 5.52
CA TYR A 149 15.68 7.53 6.36
C TYR A 149 15.92 8.86 7.09
N ARG A 150 17.16 9.12 7.52
CA ARG A 150 17.56 10.43 8.07
C ARG A 150 17.41 11.54 7.02
N ALA A 151 17.84 11.31 5.79
CA ALA A 151 17.67 12.26 4.68
C ALA A 151 16.18 12.53 4.37
N LEU A 152 15.33 11.49 4.38
CA LEU A 152 13.88 11.63 4.19
C LEU A 152 13.23 12.46 5.31
N SER A 153 13.52 12.12 6.58
CA SER A 153 13.00 12.85 7.75
C SER A 153 13.42 14.32 7.71
N ASN A 154 14.71 14.60 7.47
CA ASN A 154 15.22 15.97 7.34
C ASN A 154 14.57 16.72 6.18
N GLY A 155 14.36 16.06 5.03
CA GLY A 155 13.73 16.67 3.86
C GLY A 155 12.27 17.07 4.10
N LEU A 156 11.48 16.22 4.77
CA LEU A 156 10.08 16.50 5.09
C LEU A 156 9.94 17.54 6.21
N ARG A 157 10.80 17.49 7.24
CA ARG A 157 10.87 18.52 8.29
C ARG A 157 11.33 19.89 7.76
N ARG A 158 12.16 19.93 6.71
CA ARG A 158 12.48 21.19 6.03
C ARG A 158 11.25 21.76 5.32
N ALA A 159 10.39 20.91 4.77
CA ALA A 159 9.17 21.32 4.09
C ALA A 159 8.06 21.77 5.07
N ARG A 160 8.10 21.32 6.34
CA ARG A 160 7.14 21.69 7.38
C ARG A 160 7.83 22.00 8.71
N SER A 161 7.73 23.25 9.15
CA SER A 161 8.38 23.75 10.39
C SER A 161 7.61 23.43 11.68
N THR A 162 6.37 22.96 11.59
CA THR A 162 5.52 22.62 12.75
C THR A 162 5.27 21.12 12.86
N PRO A 163 4.94 20.59 14.05
CA PRO A 163 4.56 19.19 14.21
C PRO A 163 3.40 18.79 13.28
N PHE A 164 3.33 17.53 12.90
CA PHE A 164 2.24 16.96 12.10
C PHE A 164 1.00 16.73 12.98
N PRO A 165 -0.10 17.49 12.81
CA PRO A 165 -1.32 17.26 13.56
C PRO A 165 -2.02 16.01 13.03
N ILE A 166 -2.37 15.10 13.92
CA ILE A 166 -3.09 13.88 13.60
C ILE A 166 -4.41 13.88 14.35
N ARG A 167 -5.50 13.84 13.59
CA ARG A 167 -6.88 13.77 14.09
C ARG A 167 -7.61 12.68 13.34
N ILE A 168 -8.01 11.63 14.04
CA ILE A 168 -8.69 10.49 13.44
C ILE A 168 -9.92 10.19 14.28
N ASP A 169 -11.09 10.27 13.65
CA ASP A 169 -12.34 9.87 14.28
C ASP A 169 -12.41 8.36 14.44
N GLY A 170 -13.21 7.89 15.40
CA GLY A 170 -13.32 6.48 15.74
C GLY A 170 -14.34 6.25 16.84
N ALA A 171 -14.40 5.02 17.33
CA ALA A 171 -15.10 4.74 18.58
C ALA A 171 -14.42 5.46 19.76
N ASP A 172 -13.08 5.50 19.74
CA ASP A 172 -12.27 6.28 20.66
C ASP A 172 -11.42 7.29 19.86
N PRO A 173 -11.91 8.51 19.57
CA PRO A 173 -11.22 9.46 18.71
C PRO A 173 -9.79 9.77 19.17
N LEU A 174 -8.87 9.91 18.22
CA LEU A 174 -7.46 10.23 18.48
C LEU A 174 -7.17 11.68 18.08
N GLN A 175 -6.48 12.38 18.98
CA GLN A 175 -5.81 13.64 18.67
C GLN A 175 -4.38 13.62 19.23
N MET A 176 -3.40 13.74 18.34
CA MET A 176 -1.99 13.82 18.71
C MET A 176 -1.21 14.74 17.75
N ALA A 177 0.03 15.03 18.11
CA ALA A 177 0.97 15.71 17.22
C ALA A 177 2.25 14.89 17.14
N GLY A 178 2.72 14.66 15.91
CA GLY A 178 3.98 13.99 15.64
C GLY A 178 5.07 14.99 15.33
N ASP A 179 6.20 14.90 16.01
CA ASP A 179 7.33 15.74 15.64
C ASP A 179 8.11 15.14 14.47
N ASP A 180 8.08 13.82 14.25
CA ASP A 180 8.82 13.11 13.19
C ASP A 180 7.90 12.30 12.27
N ILE A 181 8.45 11.86 11.15
CA ILE A 181 7.76 11.02 10.16
C ILE A 181 7.65 9.56 10.61
N THR A 182 8.34 9.17 11.68
CA THR A 182 8.32 7.81 12.26
C THR A 182 6.92 7.30 12.60
N ILE A 183 5.93 8.18 12.78
CA ILE A 183 4.53 7.75 12.93
C ILE A 183 4.02 6.99 11.70
N GLU A 184 4.57 7.29 10.53
CA GLU A 184 4.26 6.57 9.31
C GLU A 184 4.67 5.10 9.37
N GLY A 185 5.74 4.73 10.07
CA GLY A 185 6.13 3.33 10.22
C GLY A 185 5.14 2.48 11.03
N ALA A 186 4.10 3.07 11.63
CA ALA A 186 2.98 2.31 12.15
C ALA A 186 2.18 1.58 11.05
N ASN A 187 2.25 2.06 9.80
CA ASN A 187 1.49 1.54 8.68
C ASN A 187 2.29 0.44 7.97
N THR A 188 1.79 -0.79 7.96
CA THR A 188 2.32 -1.85 7.11
C THR A 188 1.30 -2.32 6.07
N SER A 189 1.77 -2.62 4.87
CA SER A 189 0.97 -2.88 3.69
C SER A 189 1.38 -4.16 2.98
N PHE A 190 0.44 -4.69 2.19
CA PHE A 190 0.71 -5.70 1.18
C PHE A 190 0.47 -5.06 -0.18
N GLN A 191 1.53 -4.72 -0.88
CA GLN A 191 1.48 -3.94 -2.11
C GLN A 191 1.56 -4.89 -3.31
N VAL A 192 0.62 -4.79 -4.26
CA VAL A 192 0.54 -5.70 -5.41
C VAL A 192 0.93 -4.95 -6.68
N HIS A 193 1.84 -5.52 -7.46
CA HIS A 193 2.28 -4.95 -8.73
C HIS A 193 1.69 -5.73 -9.88
N LEU A 194 1.03 -5.02 -10.80
CA LEU A 194 0.54 -5.56 -12.07
C LEU A 194 1.34 -4.94 -13.22
N ARG A 195 2.05 -5.77 -14.00
CA ARG A 195 2.68 -5.30 -15.25
C ARG A 195 1.61 -5.05 -16.31
N VAL A 196 1.62 -3.87 -16.91
CA VAL A 196 0.59 -3.43 -17.87
C VAL A 196 1.25 -2.91 -19.13
N SER A 197 0.67 -3.24 -20.29
CA SER A 197 1.13 -2.69 -21.56
C SER A 197 0.87 -1.17 -21.60
N PRO A 198 1.75 -0.35 -22.21
CA PRO A 198 1.52 1.09 -22.28
C PRO A 198 0.20 1.49 -22.93
N ARG A 199 -0.26 0.71 -23.92
CA ARG A 199 -1.53 0.94 -24.63
C ARG A 199 -2.75 0.80 -23.72
N GLU A 200 -2.72 -0.14 -22.78
CA GLU A 200 -3.84 -0.40 -21.87
C GLU A 200 -3.70 0.35 -20.53
N PHE A 201 -2.64 1.14 -20.36
CA PHE A 201 -2.27 1.68 -19.06
C PHE A 201 -3.35 2.58 -18.46
N ALA A 202 -3.88 3.54 -19.24
CA ALA A 202 -4.90 4.48 -18.75
C ALA A 202 -6.17 3.74 -18.30
N ALA A 203 -6.70 2.85 -19.16
CA ALA A 203 -7.87 2.04 -18.86
C ALA A 203 -7.66 1.15 -17.62
N THR A 204 -6.51 0.48 -17.53
CA THR A 204 -6.19 -0.40 -16.38
C THR A 204 -6.02 0.41 -15.11
N TYR A 205 -5.35 1.56 -15.14
CA TYR A 205 -5.16 2.41 -13.97
C TYR A 205 -6.49 2.96 -13.45
N ASN A 206 -7.37 3.42 -14.33
CA ASN A 206 -8.70 3.87 -13.93
C ASN A 206 -9.56 2.71 -13.39
N ALA A 207 -9.44 1.51 -13.94
CA ALA A 207 -10.10 0.32 -13.42
C ALA A 207 -9.59 -0.07 -12.02
N VAL A 208 -8.28 0.01 -11.78
CA VAL A 208 -7.69 -0.18 -10.45
C VAL A 208 -8.27 0.84 -9.47
N GLN A 209 -8.35 2.12 -9.84
CA GLN A 209 -8.94 3.16 -8.99
C GLN A 209 -10.40 2.88 -8.62
N LEU A 210 -11.19 2.28 -9.52
CA LEU A 210 -12.57 1.86 -9.24
C LEU A 210 -12.65 0.59 -8.39
N ALA A 211 -11.73 -0.36 -8.58
CA ALA A 211 -11.69 -1.63 -7.86
C ALA A 211 -11.18 -1.47 -6.41
N THR A 212 -10.17 -0.62 -6.19
CA THR A 212 -9.49 -0.45 -4.89
C THR A 212 -10.47 -0.23 -3.72
N PRO A 213 -11.46 0.69 -3.78
CA PRO A 213 -12.40 0.89 -2.68
C PRO A 213 -13.23 -0.34 -2.33
N ILE A 214 -13.64 -1.13 -3.33
CA ILE A 214 -14.48 -2.32 -3.13
C ILE A 214 -13.69 -3.39 -2.38
N VAL A 215 -12.44 -3.61 -2.78
CA VAL A 215 -11.57 -4.60 -2.15
C VAL A 215 -11.09 -4.13 -0.78
N LEU A 216 -10.82 -2.83 -0.61
CA LEU A 216 -10.42 -2.27 0.67
C LEU A 216 -11.48 -2.52 1.76
N ALA A 217 -12.77 -2.44 1.39
CA ALA A 217 -13.88 -2.66 2.32
C ALA A 217 -13.89 -4.06 2.98
N ILE A 218 -13.40 -5.09 2.28
CA ILE A 218 -13.30 -6.49 2.79
C ILE A 218 -11.91 -6.83 3.33
N SER A 219 -10.96 -5.90 3.24
CA SER A 219 -9.54 -6.16 3.55
C SER A 219 -9.07 -5.55 4.88
N GLY A 220 -9.88 -4.70 5.53
CA GLY A 220 -9.47 -3.94 6.72
C GLY A 220 -8.78 -4.77 7.80
N ASN A 221 -7.63 -4.28 8.27
CA ASN A 221 -6.79 -4.96 9.27
C ASN A 221 -6.00 -3.99 10.17
N SER A 222 -6.48 -2.75 10.35
CA SER A 222 -5.81 -1.75 11.19
C SER A 222 -6.78 -0.92 12.05
N PRO A 223 -7.56 -1.56 12.95
CA PRO A 223 -8.61 -0.88 13.70
C PRO A 223 -8.18 -0.09 14.92
N VAL A 224 -6.95 -0.30 15.40
CA VAL A 224 -6.46 0.27 16.65
C VAL A 224 -5.11 0.92 16.42
N PHE A 225 -4.90 2.10 17.00
CA PHE A 225 -3.61 2.80 17.02
C PHE A 225 -3.46 3.57 18.32
N CYS A 226 -2.33 3.42 19.02
CA CYS A 226 -2.06 4.10 20.30
C CYS A 226 -3.20 3.93 21.33
N GLU A 227 -3.73 2.71 21.47
CA GLU A 227 -4.86 2.36 22.35
C GLU A 227 -6.25 2.85 21.92
N HIS A 228 -6.35 3.63 20.82
CA HIS A 228 -7.60 4.16 20.30
C HIS A 228 -8.23 3.23 19.27
N ARG A 229 -9.52 2.91 19.41
CA ARG A 229 -10.32 2.21 18.38
C ARG A 229 -10.80 3.21 17.31
N LEU A 230 -10.28 3.09 16.10
CA LEU A 230 -10.41 4.06 15.01
C LEU A 230 -11.18 3.51 13.81
N TRP A 231 -10.69 3.66 12.58
CA TRP A 231 -11.34 3.21 11.34
C TRP A 231 -11.18 1.71 11.15
N GLU A 232 -11.91 1.05 10.23
CA GLU A 232 -11.61 -0.36 9.89
C GLU A 232 -10.21 -0.50 9.26
N GLU A 233 -9.79 0.53 8.51
CA GLU A 233 -8.46 0.66 7.94
C GLU A 233 -7.85 2.04 8.26
N THR A 234 -7.37 2.19 9.51
CA THR A 234 -6.83 3.45 10.03
C THR A 234 -5.59 3.93 9.30
N ARG A 235 -4.83 3.02 8.66
CA ARG A 235 -3.65 3.41 7.88
C ARG A 235 -3.94 4.49 6.85
N VAL A 236 -5.12 4.46 6.25
CA VAL A 236 -5.50 5.43 5.23
C VAL A 236 -5.50 6.86 5.78
N ALA A 237 -6.06 7.06 6.98
CA ALA A 237 -6.08 8.35 7.66
C ALA A 237 -4.71 8.71 8.24
N LEU A 238 -4.04 7.75 8.87
CA LEU A 238 -2.78 7.94 9.57
C LEU A 238 -1.67 8.33 8.59
N PHE A 239 -1.46 7.54 7.54
CA PHE A 239 -0.43 7.79 6.53
C PHE A 239 -0.60 9.16 5.88
N LYS A 240 -1.86 9.52 5.55
CA LYS A 240 -2.19 10.81 4.94
C LYS A 240 -1.77 12.00 5.80
N GLN A 241 -1.96 11.90 7.12
CA GLN A 241 -1.68 12.99 8.05
C GLN A 241 -0.22 13.00 8.53
N ALA A 242 0.39 11.82 8.71
CA ALA A 242 1.75 11.66 9.20
C ALA A 242 2.82 12.23 8.26
N LEU A 243 2.53 12.31 6.95
CA LEU A 243 3.43 12.87 5.94
C LEU A 243 2.90 14.18 5.30
N ASP A 244 1.91 14.83 5.92
CA ASP A 244 1.33 16.05 5.38
C ASP A 244 2.19 17.28 5.65
N VAL A 245 3.06 17.59 4.69
CA VAL A 245 3.97 18.75 4.77
C VAL A 245 3.28 20.10 4.51
N ARG A 246 1.97 20.13 4.26
CA ARG A 246 1.26 21.39 3.95
C ARG A 246 1.05 22.19 5.23
N ASP A 247 1.50 23.45 5.24
CA ASP A 247 1.14 24.35 6.33
C ASP A 247 -0.32 24.79 6.18
N LEU A 248 -1.10 24.63 7.25
CA LEU A 248 -2.54 24.91 7.26
C LEU A 248 -2.84 26.40 7.45
N VAL A 249 -1.84 27.18 7.89
CA VAL A 249 -2.02 28.56 8.37
C VAL A 249 -1.66 29.61 7.32
N GLU A 250 -0.73 29.31 6.42
CA GLU A 250 -0.26 30.27 5.40
C GLU A 250 -0.35 29.63 4.02
N ASN A 251 -1.39 29.96 3.24
CA ASN A 251 -1.31 30.05 1.78
C ASN A 251 -2.64 30.56 1.17
N PHE A 252 -2.55 31.41 0.15
CA PHE A 252 -3.66 31.79 -0.75
C PHE A 252 -4.12 30.60 -1.63
N TRP A 253 -3.30 29.53 -1.72
CA TRP A 253 -3.53 28.33 -2.52
C TRP A 253 -3.07 27.07 -1.78
N ARG A 254 -3.88 26.00 -1.76
CA ARG A 254 -3.52 24.74 -1.07
C ARG A 254 -2.98 23.70 -2.05
N PRO A 255 -1.69 23.33 -1.99
CA PRO A 255 -1.17 22.22 -2.79
C PRO A 255 -1.84 20.88 -2.43
N PRO A 256 -1.82 19.90 -3.33
CA PRO A 256 -2.27 18.54 -3.02
C PRO A 256 -1.40 17.89 -1.93
N ALA A 257 -2.00 16.97 -1.18
CA ALA A 257 -1.24 16.13 -0.26
C ALA A 257 -0.35 15.15 -1.05
N ARG A 258 0.83 14.83 -0.52
CA ARG A 258 1.71 13.81 -1.13
C ARG A 258 1.15 12.41 -1.04
N VAL A 259 0.39 12.15 0.02
CA VAL A 259 -0.40 10.94 0.19
C VAL A 259 -1.81 11.23 -0.30
N SER A 260 -2.23 10.60 -1.39
CA SER A 260 -3.53 10.89 -2.01
C SER A 260 -4.12 9.70 -2.76
N PHE A 261 -5.42 9.75 -3.01
CA PHE A 261 -6.08 8.82 -3.92
C PHE A 261 -5.71 9.11 -5.39
N GLY A 262 -5.50 10.39 -5.72
CA GLY A 262 -5.20 10.90 -7.05
C GLY A 262 -5.93 12.23 -7.26
N HIS A 263 -5.83 12.81 -8.45
CA HIS A 263 -6.45 14.12 -8.76
C HIS A 263 -7.34 14.10 -10.02
N GLY A 264 -7.62 12.92 -10.57
CA GLY A 264 -8.42 12.77 -11.77
C GLY A 264 -8.23 11.42 -12.44
N TRP A 265 -9.08 11.14 -13.42
CA TRP A 265 -8.94 9.99 -14.31
C TRP A 265 -7.77 10.19 -15.27
N VAL A 266 -6.99 9.14 -15.49
CA VAL A 266 -5.93 9.13 -16.52
C VAL A 266 -6.60 9.11 -17.88
N ARG A 267 -6.13 9.92 -18.83
CA ARG A 267 -6.81 10.12 -20.12
C ARG A 267 -6.14 9.32 -21.24
N GLU A 268 -4.81 9.34 -21.29
CA GLU A 268 -4.05 8.82 -22.42
C GLU A 268 -2.98 7.81 -21.99
N SER A 269 -2.17 8.15 -20.99
CA SER A 269 -1.02 7.29 -20.65
C SER A 269 -0.45 7.52 -19.25
N ALA A 270 0.42 6.61 -18.83
CA ALA A 270 1.19 6.74 -17.59
C ALA A 270 1.95 8.07 -17.48
N TYR A 271 2.33 8.70 -18.61
CA TYR A 271 3.05 9.97 -18.64
C TYR A 271 2.38 11.03 -17.78
N GLU A 272 1.04 11.10 -17.78
CA GLU A 272 0.28 12.11 -17.03
C GLU A 272 0.57 12.04 -15.53
N LEU A 273 0.67 10.84 -14.97
CA LEU A 273 0.97 10.62 -13.55
C LEU A 273 2.42 10.98 -13.21
N PHE A 274 3.34 10.81 -14.16
CA PHE A 274 4.73 11.24 -14.03
C PHE A 274 4.87 12.76 -14.09
N ALA A 275 4.24 13.38 -15.08
CA ALA A 275 4.21 14.82 -15.27
C ALA A 275 3.54 15.52 -14.08
N GLU A 276 2.42 14.98 -13.58
CA GLU A 276 1.74 15.49 -12.39
C GLU A 276 2.68 15.53 -11.17
N SER A 277 3.40 14.43 -10.89
CA SER A 277 4.31 14.40 -9.73
C SER A 277 5.44 15.43 -9.84
N ALA A 278 5.96 15.66 -11.05
CA ALA A 278 7.03 16.61 -11.30
C ALA A 278 6.55 18.07 -11.29
N ALA A 279 5.29 18.32 -11.67
CA ALA A 279 4.71 19.65 -11.72
C ALA A 279 4.18 20.13 -10.37
N LEU A 280 3.55 19.26 -9.58
CA LEU A 280 2.83 19.65 -8.37
C LEU A 280 3.66 19.58 -7.09
N PHE A 281 4.72 18.77 -7.04
CA PHE A 281 5.44 18.49 -5.81
C PHE A 281 6.89 18.92 -5.88
N GLN A 282 7.32 19.72 -4.89
CA GLN A 282 8.74 20.05 -4.72
C GLN A 282 9.56 18.78 -4.42
N PRO A 283 10.80 18.64 -4.90
CA PRO A 283 11.63 17.50 -4.54
C PRO A 283 11.95 17.45 -3.03
N ILE A 284 11.96 16.25 -2.43
CA ILE A 284 12.34 16.06 -1.01
C ILE A 284 13.85 15.95 -0.84
N PHE A 285 14.53 15.19 -1.71
CA PHE A 285 15.98 15.17 -1.84
C PHE A 285 16.42 15.08 -3.31
N PRO A 286 17.41 15.88 -3.76
CA PRO A 286 17.77 16.07 -5.16
C PRO A 286 18.88 15.10 -5.60
N LEU A 287 18.60 13.80 -5.60
CA LEU A 287 19.56 12.80 -6.07
C LEU A 287 19.58 12.72 -7.60
N ALA A 288 20.59 13.33 -8.21
CA ALA A 288 20.81 13.33 -9.65
C ALA A 288 21.93 12.38 -10.08
N THR A 289 21.88 11.95 -11.34
CA THR A 289 22.90 11.13 -12.00
C THR A 289 23.34 11.78 -13.30
N ASP A 290 24.51 11.38 -13.80
CA ASP A 290 25.10 11.93 -15.03
C ASP A 290 24.52 11.32 -16.34
N GLU A 291 23.49 10.47 -16.27
CA GLU A 291 22.90 9.81 -17.45
C GLU A 291 22.20 10.80 -18.39
N ASP A 292 22.61 10.92 -19.65
CA ASP A 292 21.79 11.64 -20.63
C ASP A 292 20.55 10.81 -21.04
N SER A 293 19.49 10.91 -20.25
CA SER A 293 18.24 10.15 -20.44
C SER A 293 17.62 10.36 -21.80
N VAL A 294 17.73 11.57 -22.36
CA VAL A 294 17.15 11.91 -23.67
C VAL A 294 17.95 11.25 -24.78
N ALA A 295 19.28 11.32 -24.73
CA ALA A 295 20.14 10.66 -25.70
C ALA A 295 19.96 9.13 -25.66
N VAL A 296 19.87 8.53 -24.48
CA VAL A 296 19.60 7.09 -24.33
C VAL A 296 18.25 6.72 -24.94
N ALA A 297 17.19 7.48 -24.63
CA ALA A 297 15.86 7.22 -25.18
C ALA A 297 15.81 7.40 -26.71
N ALA A 298 16.45 8.44 -27.25
CA ALA A 298 16.54 8.71 -28.69
C ALA A 298 17.37 7.65 -29.44
N GLY A 299 18.37 7.06 -28.78
CA GLY A 299 19.15 5.93 -29.28
C GLY A 299 18.42 4.58 -29.22
N GLY A 300 17.15 4.55 -28.77
CA GLY A 300 16.36 3.32 -28.66
C GLY A 300 16.62 2.51 -27.39
N GLY A 301 17.38 3.04 -26.44
CA GLY A 301 17.61 2.43 -25.12
C GLY A 301 16.50 2.76 -24.11
N SER A 302 16.57 2.14 -22.93
CA SER A 302 15.63 2.40 -21.83
C SER A 302 16.37 3.13 -20.71
N PRO A 303 16.29 4.47 -20.63
CA PRO A 303 17.02 5.25 -19.63
C PRO A 303 16.59 4.86 -18.21
N LYS A 304 17.46 5.04 -17.23
CA LYS A 304 17.15 4.75 -15.83
C LYS A 304 16.09 5.67 -15.25
N LEU A 305 15.99 6.90 -15.78
CA LEU A 305 15.07 7.95 -15.33
C LEU A 305 15.14 8.16 -13.82
N GLN A 306 16.37 8.19 -13.28
CA GLN A 306 16.63 8.10 -11.84
C GLN A 306 15.90 9.19 -11.06
N GLU A 307 16.03 10.45 -11.48
CA GLU A 307 15.43 11.60 -10.80
C GLU A 307 13.91 11.49 -10.79
N LEU A 308 13.32 10.99 -11.89
CA LEU A 308 11.87 10.82 -11.99
C LEU A 308 11.37 9.69 -11.08
N ARG A 309 12.11 8.58 -11.00
CA ARG A 309 11.81 7.47 -10.08
C ARG A 309 11.98 7.90 -8.62
N VAL A 310 13.00 8.69 -8.29
CA VAL A 310 13.19 9.27 -6.96
C VAL A 310 12.02 10.20 -6.61
N GLN A 311 11.61 11.06 -7.54
CA GLN A 311 10.45 11.94 -7.33
C GLN A 311 9.17 11.13 -7.09
N GLN A 312 8.90 10.09 -7.89
CA GLN A 312 7.76 9.18 -7.66
C GLN A 312 7.85 8.42 -6.34
N GLY A 313 9.05 8.12 -5.86
CA GLY A 313 9.28 7.50 -4.56
C GLY A 313 8.88 8.37 -3.36
N THR A 314 8.63 9.67 -3.57
CA THR A 314 8.24 10.64 -2.52
C THR A 314 6.87 11.29 -2.77
N VAL A 315 6.07 10.67 -3.66
CA VAL A 315 4.65 10.98 -3.90
C VAL A 315 3.89 9.66 -3.75
N TRP A 316 3.18 9.53 -2.64
CA TRP A 316 2.59 8.28 -2.17
C TRP A 316 1.12 8.17 -2.55
N ARG A 317 0.84 7.97 -3.84
CA ARG A 317 -0.52 7.65 -4.29
C ARG A 317 -0.90 6.23 -3.88
N TRP A 318 -2.17 6.00 -3.55
CA TRP A 318 -2.66 4.65 -3.17
C TRP A 318 -2.57 3.63 -4.31
N ASN A 319 -2.65 4.10 -5.56
CA ASN A 319 -2.24 3.36 -6.73
C ASN A 319 -1.17 4.18 -7.45
N ARG A 320 -0.06 3.57 -7.86
CA ARG A 320 1.10 4.29 -8.40
C ARG A 320 1.53 3.72 -9.75
N ALA A 321 1.79 4.62 -10.69
CA ALA A 321 2.48 4.26 -11.93
C ALA A 321 3.97 4.06 -11.66
N VAL A 322 4.49 2.93 -12.12
CA VAL A 322 5.90 2.57 -11.98
C VAL A 322 6.49 2.38 -13.37
N TYR A 323 7.61 3.07 -13.61
CA TYR A 323 8.50 2.82 -14.74
C TYR A 323 9.68 2.03 -14.21
N ASP A 324 9.97 0.92 -14.86
CA ASP A 324 11.07 0.04 -14.53
C ASP A 324 11.96 -0.12 -15.76
N PRO A 325 13.25 0.25 -15.71
CA PRO A 325 14.15 0.15 -16.86
C PRO A 325 14.66 -1.28 -17.14
N HIS A 326 14.39 -2.25 -16.25
CA HIS A 326 14.81 -3.64 -16.45
C HIS A 326 14.07 -4.32 -17.62
N ASP A 327 14.70 -5.32 -18.23
CA ASP A 327 14.17 -6.10 -19.37
C ASP A 327 13.67 -5.25 -20.54
N ALA A 328 14.53 -4.34 -21.02
CA ALA A 328 14.21 -3.34 -22.05
C ALA A 328 13.13 -2.32 -21.64
N GLY A 329 12.75 -2.31 -20.38
CA GLY A 329 11.88 -1.34 -19.76
C GLY A 329 10.39 -1.70 -19.88
N HIS A 330 9.64 -1.44 -18.81
CA HIS A 330 8.21 -1.74 -18.75
C HIS A 330 7.47 -0.84 -17.76
N LEU A 331 6.13 -0.90 -17.81
CA LEU A 331 5.26 -0.21 -16.86
C LEU A 331 4.58 -1.20 -15.93
N ARG A 332 4.40 -0.78 -14.67
CA ARG A 332 3.58 -1.48 -13.68
C ARG A 332 2.63 -0.51 -13.01
N ILE A 333 1.50 -1.03 -12.55
CA ILE A 333 0.65 -0.36 -11.57
C ILE A 333 0.90 -1.04 -10.24
N GLU A 334 1.28 -0.25 -9.25
CA GLU A 334 1.52 -0.67 -7.88
C GLU A 334 0.33 -0.26 -7.03
N MET A 335 -0.36 -1.26 -6.48
CA MET A 335 -1.59 -1.14 -5.69
C MET A 335 -1.25 -1.24 -4.21
N ARG A 336 -1.29 -0.11 -3.50
CA ARG A 336 -0.68 0.06 -2.16
C ARG A 336 -1.68 0.12 -1.00
N ALA A 337 -2.97 0.05 -1.32
CA ALA A 337 -4.03 0.25 -0.34
C ALA A 337 -4.26 -0.94 0.60
N LEU A 338 -3.90 -2.16 0.21
CA LEU A 338 -4.18 -3.35 1.02
C LEU A 338 -3.27 -3.41 2.26
N PRO A 339 -3.81 -3.72 3.44
CA PRO A 339 -2.99 -3.90 4.65
C PRO A 339 -2.22 -5.21 4.61
N ALA A 340 -1.13 -5.27 5.38
CA ALA A 340 -0.46 -6.53 5.67
C ALA A 340 -1.37 -7.46 6.50
N GLY A 341 -1.24 -8.77 6.27
CA GLY A 341 -1.93 -9.83 7.01
C GLY A 341 -3.45 -9.95 6.72
N PRO A 342 -4.21 -10.70 7.54
CA PRO A 342 -3.74 -11.45 8.71
C PRO A 342 -2.93 -12.71 8.42
N THR A 343 -3.11 -13.32 7.24
CA THR A 343 -2.40 -14.52 6.82
C THR A 343 -1.95 -14.43 5.36
N PRO A 344 -1.00 -15.26 4.90
CA PRO A 344 -0.66 -15.38 3.50
C PRO A 344 -1.86 -15.67 2.58
N ILE A 345 -2.78 -16.56 2.98
CA ILE A 345 -3.98 -16.86 2.19
C ILE A 345 -4.93 -15.66 2.13
N ASP A 346 -5.05 -14.90 3.22
CA ASP A 346 -5.87 -13.70 3.25
C ASP A 346 -5.34 -12.60 2.32
N MET A 347 -4.02 -12.42 2.28
CA MET A 347 -3.35 -11.48 1.38
C MET A 347 -3.44 -11.92 -0.08
N ALA A 348 -3.23 -13.21 -0.36
CA ALA A 348 -3.39 -13.79 -1.69
C ALA A 348 -4.84 -13.64 -2.21
N ALA A 349 -5.84 -13.86 -1.35
CA ALA A 349 -7.25 -13.68 -1.70
C ALA A 349 -7.58 -12.20 -2.02
N ASN A 350 -7.05 -11.26 -1.23
CA ASN A 350 -7.21 -9.83 -1.50
C ASN A 350 -6.59 -9.44 -2.85
N ALA A 351 -5.38 -9.93 -3.15
CA ALA A 351 -4.72 -9.69 -4.43
C ALA A 351 -5.48 -10.29 -5.61
N ALA A 352 -5.94 -11.54 -5.49
CA ALA A 352 -6.71 -12.20 -6.54
C ALA A 352 -8.01 -11.45 -6.83
N PHE A 353 -8.74 -11.04 -5.79
CA PHE A 353 -9.96 -10.27 -5.97
C PHE A 353 -9.69 -8.89 -6.59
N LEU A 354 -8.65 -8.18 -6.15
CA LEU A 354 -8.28 -6.88 -6.72
C LEU A 354 -7.86 -6.98 -8.18
N VAL A 355 -6.98 -7.92 -8.53
CA VAL A 355 -6.51 -8.10 -9.89
C VAL A 355 -7.66 -8.57 -10.79
N GLY A 356 -8.43 -9.56 -10.37
CA GLY A 356 -9.58 -10.05 -11.13
C GLY A 356 -10.60 -8.97 -11.42
N LEU A 357 -11.01 -8.24 -10.38
CA LEU A 357 -11.97 -7.15 -10.51
C LEU A 357 -11.43 -6.01 -11.38
N THR A 358 -10.14 -5.66 -11.24
CA THR A 358 -9.48 -4.68 -12.10
C THR A 358 -9.59 -5.06 -13.57
N ILE A 359 -9.25 -6.30 -13.92
CA ILE A 359 -9.28 -6.75 -15.31
C ILE A 359 -10.70 -6.76 -15.85
N ALA A 360 -11.68 -7.17 -15.05
CA ALA A 360 -13.08 -7.14 -15.44
C ALA A 360 -13.62 -5.72 -15.65
N ILE A 361 -13.35 -4.78 -14.73
CA ILE A 361 -13.79 -3.38 -14.86
C ILE A 361 -13.13 -2.70 -16.06
N ARG A 362 -11.87 -3.03 -16.37
CA ARG A 362 -11.13 -2.44 -17.49
C ARG A 362 -11.88 -2.56 -18.82
N GLU A 363 -12.60 -3.66 -19.04
CA GLU A 363 -13.37 -3.88 -20.28
C GLU A 363 -14.54 -2.89 -20.43
N GLU A 364 -15.05 -2.35 -19.34
CA GLU A 364 -16.19 -1.42 -19.31
C GLU A 364 -15.83 -0.02 -18.83
N VAL A 365 -14.54 0.26 -18.59
CA VAL A 365 -14.12 1.49 -17.90
C VAL A 365 -14.56 2.73 -18.66
N ASP A 366 -14.42 2.76 -19.99
CA ASP A 366 -14.82 3.89 -20.83
C ASP A 366 -16.34 4.16 -20.79
N ARG A 367 -17.14 3.12 -20.48
CA ARG A 367 -18.59 3.26 -20.26
C ARG A 367 -18.91 3.80 -18.88
N ILE A 368 -18.11 3.46 -17.88
CA ILE A 368 -18.31 3.85 -16.47
C ILE A 368 -17.90 5.31 -16.24
N LEU A 369 -16.71 5.71 -16.71
CA LEU A 369 -16.11 7.01 -16.36
C LEU A 369 -16.99 8.23 -16.66
N PRO A 370 -17.73 8.32 -17.79
CA PRO A 370 -18.58 9.48 -18.07
C PRO A 370 -19.68 9.71 -17.03
N ALA A 371 -20.14 8.64 -16.37
CA ALA A 371 -21.17 8.67 -15.33
C ALA A 371 -20.58 8.53 -13.91
N PHE A 372 -19.25 8.55 -13.76
CA PHE A 372 -18.58 8.36 -12.49
C PHE A 372 -17.47 9.41 -12.28
N PRO A 373 -17.84 10.63 -11.82
CA PRO A 373 -16.90 11.65 -11.39
C PRO A 373 -15.81 11.10 -10.46
N PHE A 374 -14.57 11.58 -10.61
CA PHE A 374 -13.41 11.07 -9.88
C PHE A 374 -13.58 11.18 -8.36
N GLU A 375 -14.22 12.25 -7.90
CA GLU A 375 -14.50 12.52 -6.48
C GLU A 375 -15.39 11.45 -5.86
N TYR A 376 -16.22 10.73 -6.65
CA TYR A 376 -17.01 9.61 -6.15
C TYR A 376 -16.14 8.37 -5.90
N ALA A 377 -15.10 8.15 -6.70
CA ALA A 377 -14.14 7.08 -6.47
C ALA A 377 -13.29 7.39 -5.23
N GLU A 378 -12.85 8.65 -5.09
CA GLU A 378 -12.17 9.11 -3.89
C GLU A 378 -13.07 8.98 -2.65
N TRP A 379 -14.33 9.39 -2.74
CA TRP A 379 -15.29 9.27 -1.65
C TRP A 379 -15.49 7.81 -1.24
N ASN A 380 -15.66 6.91 -2.21
CA ASN A 380 -15.75 5.47 -1.98
C ASN A 380 -14.53 4.94 -1.22
N PHE A 381 -13.33 5.35 -1.63
CA PHE A 381 -12.08 4.92 -1.01
C PHE A 381 -12.05 5.23 0.50
N TYR A 382 -12.37 6.47 0.89
CA TYR A 382 -12.38 6.83 2.31
C TYR A 382 -13.55 6.19 3.07
N ARG A 383 -14.72 6.02 2.45
CA ARG A 383 -15.84 5.31 3.10
C ARG A 383 -15.53 3.84 3.36
N ALA A 384 -14.89 3.18 2.40
CA ALA A 384 -14.42 1.80 2.55
C ALA A 384 -13.39 1.68 3.68
N ALA A 385 -12.42 2.59 3.74
CA ALA A 385 -11.43 2.61 4.82
C ALA A 385 -12.07 2.83 6.20
N GLN A 386 -13.06 3.73 6.29
CA GLN A 386 -13.73 4.06 7.55
C GLN A 386 -14.62 2.93 8.07
N HIS A 387 -15.48 2.40 7.20
CA HIS A 387 -16.62 1.56 7.60
C HIS A 387 -16.49 0.12 7.14
N GLY A 388 -15.47 -0.23 6.35
CA GLY A 388 -15.25 -1.59 5.88
C GLY A 388 -16.49 -2.17 5.21
N LEU A 389 -16.91 -3.34 5.67
CA LEU A 389 -18.10 -4.04 5.17
C LEU A 389 -19.42 -3.29 5.36
N ASP A 390 -19.50 -2.34 6.29
CA ASP A 390 -20.70 -1.53 6.53
C ASP A 390 -20.73 -0.25 5.67
N ALA A 391 -19.71 -0.02 4.85
CA ALA A 391 -19.67 1.12 3.95
C ALA A 391 -20.83 1.08 2.95
N ARG A 392 -21.35 2.26 2.61
CA ARG A 392 -22.20 2.46 1.43
C ARG A 392 -21.35 3.11 0.35
N LEU A 393 -21.16 2.44 -0.77
CA LEU A 393 -20.32 2.87 -1.88
C LEU A 393 -21.21 3.28 -3.05
N LEU A 394 -20.84 4.36 -3.75
CA LEU A 394 -21.47 4.77 -4.99
C LEU A 394 -21.10 3.80 -6.11
N TRP A 395 -22.09 3.36 -6.88
CA TRP A 395 -21.85 2.56 -8.09
C TRP A 395 -22.84 2.93 -9.21
N PRO A 396 -22.47 2.85 -10.50
CA PRO A 396 -23.39 3.11 -11.59
C PRO A 396 -24.70 2.31 -11.46
N ALA A 397 -25.82 3.01 -11.59
CA ALA A 397 -27.17 2.46 -11.63
C ALA A 397 -27.73 2.48 -13.07
N GLU A 398 -28.66 1.58 -13.36
CA GLU A 398 -29.32 1.50 -14.68
C GLU A 398 -30.35 2.63 -14.90
N VAL A 399 -30.84 3.24 -13.81
CA VAL A 399 -31.84 4.30 -13.83
C VAL A 399 -31.27 5.58 -13.21
N ALA A 400 -31.73 6.74 -13.68
CA ALA A 400 -31.36 8.03 -13.09
C ALA A 400 -32.10 8.25 -11.75
N PRO A 401 -31.45 8.83 -10.72
CA PRO A 401 -30.07 9.30 -10.71
C PRO A 401 -29.04 8.16 -10.57
N SER A 402 -27.88 8.32 -11.24
CA SER A 402 -26.72 7.41 -11.16
C SER A 402 -25.45 8.25 -10.95
N PRO A 403 -24.45 7.77 -10.17
CA PRO A 403 -24.42 6.52 -9.42
C PRO A 403 -25.29 6.55 -8.15
N MET A 404 -25.60 5.37 -7.59
CA MET A 404 -26.38 5.23 -6.35
C MET A 404 -25.59 4.54 -5.22
N PRO A 405 -25.87 4.83 -3.93
CA PRO A 405 -25.24 4.15 -2.81
C PRO A 405 -25.71 2.70 -2.66
N VAL A 406 -24.78 1.75 -2.81
CA VAL A 406 -24.94 0.30 -2.61
C VAL A 406 -24.12 -0.12 -1.39
N SER A 407 -24.59 -1.06 -0.57
CA SER A 407 -23.77 -1.58 0.53
C SER A 407 -22.52 -2.29 -0.01
N ALA A 408 -21.37 -2.14 0.65
CA ALA A 408 -20.13 -2.77 0.25
C ALA A 408 -20.28 -4.29 0.10
N ARG A 409 -20.94 -4.96 1.05
CA ARG A 409 -21.23 -6.41 0.97
C ARG A 409 -21.96 -6.81 -0.30
N ALA A 410 -23.05 -6.11 -0.64
CA ALA A 410 -23.81 -6.39 -1.86
C ALA A 410 -22.97 -6.14 -3.12
N LEU A 411 -22.13 -5.11 -3.11
CA LEU A 411 -21.25 -4.79 -4.23
C LEU A 411 -20.13 -5.84 -4.39
N ILE A 412 -19.52 -6.28 -3.29
CA ILE A 412 -18.52 -7.34 -3.29
C ILE A 412 -19.12 -8.65 -3.79
N ALA A 413 -20.26 -9.08 -3.23
CA ALA A 413 -20.95 -10.30 -3.64
C ALA A 413 -21.35 -10.26 -5.11
N ARG A 414 -21.82 -9.09 -5.59
CA ARG A 414 -22.10 -8.86 -7.01
C ARG A 414 -20.87 -9.08 -7.87
N PHE A 415 -19.67 -8.66 -7.42
CA PHE A 415 -18.44 -8.64 -8.22
C PHE A 415 -17.55 -9.88 -8.12
N LEU A 416 -17.87 -10.85 -7.27
CA LEU A 416 -17.13 -12.11 -7.21
C LEU A 416 -17.12 -12.85 -8.56
N PRO A 417 -18.24 -12.99 -9.29
CA PRO A 417 -18.24 -13.62 -10.61
C PRO A 417 -17.44 -12.83 -11.67
N GLU A 418 -17.48 -11.49 -11.64
CA GLU A 418 -16.72 -10.61 -12.52
C GLU A 418 -15.22 -10.75 -12.26
N ALA A 419 -14.82 -10.75 -10.99
CA ALA A 419 -13.43 -10.98 -10.62
C ALA A 419 -12.94 -12.35 -11.08
N ALA A 420 -13.77 -13.40 -10.97
CA ALA A 420 -13.45 -14.72 -11.51
C ALA A 420 -13.20 -14.67 -13.01
N ARG A 421 -14.09 -14.03 -13.80
CA ARG A 421 -13.92 -13.86 -15.24
C ARG A 421 -12.65 -13.08 -15.59
N GLY A 422 -12.32 -12.03 -14.82
CA GLY A 422 -11.09 -11.26 -15.02
C GLY A 422 -9.82 -12.06 -14.72
N LEU A 423 -9.85 -12.96 -13.74
CA LEU A 423 -8.74 -13.89 -13.47
C LEU A 423 -8.62 -14.96 -14.57
N GLU A 424 -9.73 -15.51 -15.02
CA GLU A 424 -9.78 -16.50 -16.10
C GLU A 424 -9.25 -15.92 -17.42
N SER A 425 -9.54 -14.65 -17.73
CA SER A 425 -9.03 -13.99 -18.94
C SER A 425 -7.52 -13.72 -18.88
N LEU A 426 -6.94 -13.59 -17.68
CA LEU A 426 -5.48 -13.61 -17.47
C LEU A 426 -4.87 -15.03 -17.57
N GLY A 427 -5.71 -16.06 -17.66
CA GLY A 427 -5.29 -17.46 -17.70
C GLY A 427 -4.90 -18.01 -16.33
N VAL A 428 -5.45 -17.47 -15.25
CA VAL A 428 -5.31 -18.03 -13.90
C VAL A 428 -6.05 -19.37 -13.83
N ASP A 429 -5.47 -20.33 -13.12
CA ASP A 429 -6.01 -21.68 -12.98
C ASP A 429 -7.39 -21.65 -12.28
N PRO A 430 -8.42 -22.31 -12.84
CA PRO A 430 -9.77 -22.28 -12.27
C PRO A 430 -9.86 -22.79 -10.82
N ALA A 431 -8.99 -23.70 -10.39
CA ALA A 431 -8.99 -24.17 -9.00
C ALA A 431 -8.44 -23.10 -8.04
N GLU A 432 -7.43 -22.33 -8.47
CA GLU A 432 -6.93 -21.19 -7.72
C GLU A 432 -7.98 -20.08 -7.61
N VAL A 433 -8.66 -19.74 -8.71
CA VAL A 433 -9.76 -18.76 -8.72
C VAL A 433 -10.84 -19.13 -7.70
N ARG A 434 -11.35 -20.38 -7.76
CA ARG A 434 -12.38 -20.84 -6.82
C ARG A 434 -11.91 -20.79 -5.38
N ARG A 435 -10.70 -21.25 -5.09
CA ARG A 435 -10.16 -21.30 -3.72
C ARG A 435 -10.05 -19.90 -3.11
N LEU A 436 -9.48 -18.95 -3.84
CA LEU A 436 -9.20 -17.61 -3.30
C LEU A 436 -10.46 -16.73 -3.24
N LEU A 437 -11.36 -16.83 -4.21
CA LEU A 437 -12.63 -16.09 -4.15
C LEU A 437 -13.58 -16.64 -3.09
N ALA A 438 -13.53 -17.95 -2.78
CA ALA A 438 -14.26 -18.51 -1.64
C ALA A 438 -13.82 -17.91 -0.29
N VAL A 439 -12.57 -17.48 -0.16
CA VAL A 439 -12.10 -16.77 1.06
C VAL A 439 -12.79 -15.40 1.19
N ILE A 440 -12.94 -14.68 0.08
CA ILE A 440 -13.63 -13.38 0.07
C ILE A 440 -15.12 -13.57 0.33
N GLU A 441 -15.74 -14.58 -0.28
CA GLU A 441 -17.13 -14.97 -0.03
C GLU A 441 -17.37 -15.30 1.45
N GLY A 442 -16.54 -16.16 2.05
CA GLY A 442 -16.63 -16.49 3.47
C GLY A 442 -16.48 -15.29 4.40
N ARG A 443 -15.64 -14.29 4.06
CA ARG A 443 -15.58 -13.03 4.82
C ARG A 443 -16.86 -12.20 4.69
N VAL A 444 -17.50 -12.19 3.53
CA VAL A 444 -18.79 -11.49 3.34
C VAL A 444 -19.91 -12.19 4.13
N GLU A 445 -19.96 -13.52 4.10
CA GLU A 445 -20.95 -14.33 4.81
C GLU A 445 -20.81 -14.17 6.33
N ASN A 446 -19.60 -14.39 6.85
CA ASN A 446 -19.34 -14.31 8.29
C ASN A 446 -19.22 -12.86 8.78
N GLY A 447 -19.08 -11.90 7.87
CA GLY A 447 -18.92 -10.51 8.21
C GLY A 447 -17.65 -10.20 8.98
N GLN A 448 -16.60 -11.00 8.77
CA GLN A 448 -15.37 -11.00 9.55
C GLN A 448 -14.16 -10.64 8.68
N THR A 449 -13.54 -9.51 9.01
CA THR A 449 -12.23 -9.05 8.50
C THR A 449 -11.20 -9.13 9.64
N GLY A 450 -9.92 -8.89 9.35
CA GLY A 450 -8.89 -8.77 10.39
C GLY A 450 -9.22 -7.69 11.42
N ALA A 451 -9.69 -6.53 10.94
CA ALA A 451 -10.09 -5.43 11.81
C ALA A 451 -11.29 -5.77 12.70
N ARG A 452 -12.30 -6.45 12.16
CA ARG A 452 -13.47 -6.89 12.93
C ARG A 452 -13.14 -7.97 13.93
N TRP A 453 -12.28 -8.92 13.57
CA TRP A 453 -11.80 -9.93 14.50
C TRP A 453 -11.07 -9.28 15.68
N GLN A 454 -10.14 -8.34 15.43
CA GLN A 454 -9.42 -7.64 16.49
C GLN A 454 -10.36 -6.87 17.43
N ARG A 455 -11.40 -6.19 16.89
CA ARG A 455 -12.41 -5.49 17.70
C ARG A 455 -13.25 -6.46 18.54
N ALA A 456 -13.75 -7.53 17.92
CA ALA A 456 -14.54 -8.53 18.61
C ALA A 456 -13.75 -9.26 19.71
N ALA A 457 -12.46 -9.51 19.47
CA ALA A 457 -11.54 -10.00 20.49
C ALA A 457 -11.47 -8.98 21.64
N LEU A 458 -11.11 -7.71 21.38
CA LEU A 458 -11.03 -6.69 22.44
C LEU A 458 -12.32 -6.50 23.24
N ASP A 459 -13.49 -6.54 22.58
CA ASP A 459 -14.78 -6.38 23.24
C ASP A 459 -15.15 -7.58 24.13
N GLY A 460 -14.51 -8.74 23.94
CA GLY A 460 -14.65 -9.91 24.81
C GLY A 460 -13.66 -9.97 25.98
N CYS A 461 -12.71 -9.02 26.09
CA CYS A 461 -11.87 -8.90 27.28
C CYS A 461 -12.70 -8.51 28.51
N PRO A 462 -12.31 -8.91 29.74
CA PRO A 462 -12.91 -8.40 30.96
C PRO A 462 -12.87 -6.86 31.00
N ALA A 463 -13.99 -6.23 31.39
CA ALA A 463 -14.14 -4.77 31.36
C ALA A 463 -13.20 -4.03 32.33
N ASP A 464 -12.68 -4.72 33.35
CA ASP A 464 -11.74 -4.22 34.35
C ASP A 464 -10.26 -4.44 33.96
N LEU A 465 -9.99 -5.20 32.88
CA LEU A 465 -8.63 -5.40 32.39
C LEU A 465 -8.08 -4.08 31.81
N PRO A 466 -6.89 -3.62 32.24
CA PRO A 466 -6.28 -2.43 31.66
C PRO A 466 -6.15 -2.53 30.14
N ARG A 467 -6.44 -1.45 29.42
CA ARG A 467 -6.48 -1.41 27.94
C ARG A 467 -5.21 -2.00 27.29
N ARG A 468 -4.03 -1.68 27.84
CA ARG A 468 -2.75 -2.21 27.35
C ARG A 468 -2.63 -3.71 27.50
N GLU A 469 -3.10 -4.27 28.61
CA GLU A 469 -3.10 -5.72 28.84
C GLU A 469 -4.10 -6.41 27.91
N ALA A 470 -5.30 -5.84 27.74
CA ALA A 470 -6.28 -6.30 26.77
C ALA A 470 -5.74 -6.33 25.33
N LEU A 471 -4.99 -5.29 24.94
CA LEU A 471 -4.34 -5.24 23.62
C LEU A 471 -3.24 -6.28 23.47
N GLY A 472 -2.43 -6.50 24.51
CA GLY A 472 -1.42 -7.57 24.52
C GLY A 472 -2.07 -8.94 24.35
N CYS A 473 -3.09 -9.27 25.14
CA CYS A 473 -3.82 -10.54 25.05
C CYS A 473 -4.47 -10.75 23.67
N MET A 474 -5.11 -9.71 23.12
CA MET A 474 -5.68 -9.78 21.77
C MET A 474 -4.59 -10.00 20.72
N MET A 475 -3.46 -9.31 20.83
CA MET A 475 -2.33 -9.45 19.91
C MET A 475 -1.76 -10.86 19.93
N GLU A 476 -1.59 -11.47 21.11
CA GLU A 476 -1.19 -12.88 21.21
C GLU A 476 -2.19 -13.81 20.50
N GLY A 477 -3.49 -13.64 20.76
CA GLY A 477 -4.53 -14.40 20.08
C GLY A 477 -4.55 -14.21 18.56
N TYR A 478 -4.19 -13.02 18.07
CA TYR A 478 -4.01 -12.73 16.65
C TYR A 478 -2.80 -13.48 16.08
N ILE A 479 -1.67 -13.46 16.79
CA ILE A 479 -0.44 -14.15 16.38
C ILE A 479 -0.67 -15.66 16.27
N GLU A 480 -1.26 -16.26 17.30
CA GLU A 480 -1.57 -17.70 17.33
C GLU A 480 -2.40 -18.11 16.12
N ARG A 481 -3.46 -17.37 15.81
CA ARG A 481 -4.34 -17.66 14.67
C ARG A 481 -3.68 -17.38 13.33
N SER A 482 -2.93 -16.30 13.22
CA SER A 482 -2.15 -15.97 12.02
C SER A 482 -1.19 -17.10 11.65
N LEU A 483 -0.52 -17.69 12.64
CA LEU A 483 0.39 -18.82 12.48
C LEU A 483 -0.30 -20.12 12.04
N THR A 484 -1.61 -20.28 12.23
CA THR A 484 -2.35 -21.43 11.69
C THR A 484 -2.43 -21.43 10.16
N GLY A 485 -2.25 -20.26 9.54
CA GLY A 485 -2.44 -20.07 8.10
C GLY A 485 -3.89 -20.18 7.62
N ARG A 486 -4.87 -20.36 8.52
CA ARG A 486 -6.29 -20.38 8.17
C ARG A 486 -6.79 -18.97 7.86
N PRO A 487 -7.71 -18.81 6.90
CA PRO A 487 -8.23 -17.48 6.56
C PRO A 487 -9.01 -16.87 7.72
N VAL A 488 -8.95 -15.56 7.86
CA VAL A 488 -9.51 -14.85 9.03
C VAL A 488 -11.00 -15.09 9.24
N HIS A 489 -11.79 -15.35 8.20
CA HIS A 489 -13.23 -15.61 8.36
C HIS A 489 -13.54 -16.92 9.09
N GLU A 490 -12.56 -17.80 9.26
CA GLU A 490 -12.70 -19.06 10.01
C GLU A 490 -12.24 -18.96 11.47
N TRP A 491 -11.70 -17.80 11.88
CA TRP A 491 -11.16 -17.61 13.23
C TRP A 491 -12.27 -17.44 14.25
N THR A 492 -12.13 -18.06 15.42
CA THR A 492 -12.96 -17.74 16.60
C THR A 492 -12.46 -16.47 17.27
N SER A 493 -13.34 -15.65 17.86
CA SER A 493 -12.96 -14.37 18.49
C SER A 493 -12.18 -14.53 19.80
N TRP A 494 -12.26 -15.69 20.46
CA TRP A 494 -11.53 -16.01 21.69
C TRP A 494 -11.17 -17.51 21.71
N PRO A 495 -10.03 -17.93 22.30
CA PRO A 495 -9.87 -19.33 22.71
C PRO A 495 -10.86 -19.65 23.84
N GLU A 496 -11.42 -20.85 23.84
CA GLU A 496 -12.14 -21.41 24.99
C GLU A 496 -11.23 -21.59 26.20
#